data_AF-A0A520IKA5-F1
#
_entry.id   AF-A0A520IKA5-F1
#
_cell.length_a   1.000
_cell.length_b   1.000
_cell.length_c   1.000
_cell.angle_alpha   90.00
_cell.angle_beta   90.00
_cell.angle_gamma   90.00
#
_symmetry.space_group_name_H-M   'P 1'
#
loop_
_entity.id
_entity.type
_entity.pdbx_description
1 polymer ?
#
loop_
_entity_poly.entity_id
_entity_poly.type
_entity_poly.pdbx_seq_one_letter_code
_entity_poly.pdbx_strand_id
1 'polypeptide(L)'
;MTASTTHVWRLLKWGRILARHGALRGIERDPNTPAAVRRLARIARFGARVPKVPRYADAFQAIGPAAIKLGQTLATRPDLVGEDAAQDLLRLQDQLSPVPYETIEAAMLASFGKPLETLFSRIEQVPVGAASIAQVH
;
A
#
# COMPACT_ATOMS: atom_id res chain seq x y z
N MET A 1 -16.13 -8.30 -21.78
CA MET A 1 -15.62 -6.91 -21.87
C MET A 1 -16.47 -6.06 -20.95
N THR A 2 -15.93 -5.57 -19.84
CA THR A 2 -16.66 -4.67 -18.93
C THR A 2 -17.01 -3.39 -19.68
N ALA A 3 -18.27 -2.95 -19.60
CA ALA A 3 -18.71 -1.75 -20.30
C ALA A 3 -17.90 -0.52 -19.84
N SER A 4 -17.56 0.37 -20.79
CA SER A 4 -16.82 1.61 -20.53
C SER A 4 -17.40 2.41 -19.35
N THR A 5 -18.72 2.39 -19.21
CA THR A 5 -19.50 2.98 -18.12
C THR A 5 -19.06 2.50 -16.72
N THR A 6 -18.76 1.21 -16.56
CA THR A 6 -18.30 0.65 -15.29
C THR A 6 -16.93 1.20 -14.89
N HIS A 7 -16.03 1.37 -15.86
CA HIS A 7 -14.71 1.94 -15.61
C HIS A 7 -14.77 3.42 -15.26
N VAL A 8 -15.59 4.20 -15.99
CA VAL A 8 -15.81 5.62 -15.68
C VAL A 8 -16.39 5.78 -14.27
N TRP A 9 -17.41 5.00 -13.92
CA TRP A 9 -18.00 5.06 -12.58
C TRP A 9 -17.00 4.67 -11.48
N ARG A 10 -16.17 3.65 -11.72
CA ARG A 10 -15.11 3.25 -10.79
C ARG A 10 -14.06 4.36 -10.59
N LEU A 11 -13.63 5.01 -11.68
CA LEU A 11 -12.69 6.14 -11.61
C LEU A 11 -13.29 7.31 -10.83
N LEU A 12 -14.56 7.64 -11.04
CA LEU A 12 -15.25 8.67 -10.27
C LEU A 12 -15.33 8.33 -8.78
N LYS A 13 -15.65 7.06 -8.45
CA LYS A 13 -15.67 6.57 -7.06
C LYS A 13 -14.28 6.70 -6.41
N TRP A 14 -13.23 6.29 -7.08
CA TRP A 14 -11.85 6.39 -6.58
C TRP A 14 -11.43 7.85 -6.40
N GLY A 15 -11.72 8.72 -7.37
CA GLY A 15 -11.48 10.16 -7.26
C GLY A 15 -12.19 10.77 -6.04
N ARG A 16 -13.43 10.34 -5.77
CA ARG A 16 -14.19 10.79 -4.59
C ARG A 16 -13.56 10.30 -3.28
N ILE A 17 -13.05 9.07 -3.24
CA ILE A 17 -12.33 8.53 -2.07
C ILE A 17 -11.05 9.35 -1.84
N LEU A 18 -10.21 9.51 -2.85
CA LEU A 18 -8.98 10.31 -2.75
C LEU A 18 -9.26 11.75 -2.28
N ALA A 19 -10.32 12.37 -2.79
CA ALA A 19 -10.75 13.71 -2.38
C ALA A 19 -11.11 13.78 -0.89
N ARG A 20 -11.90 12.83 -0.38
CA ARG A 20 -12.33 12.78 1.03
C ARG A 20 -11.18 12.56 2.00
N HIS A 21 -10.11 11.92 1.54
CA HIS A 21 -8.90 11.70 2.33
C HIS A 21 -7.82 12.77 2.11
N GLY A 22 -8.06 13.75 1.23
CA GLY A 22 -7.11 14.83 0.93
C GLY A 22 -5.93 14.43 0.05
N ALA A 23 -5.90 13.19 -0.46
CA ALA A 23 -4.82 12.68 -1.30
C ALA A 23 -4.67 13.44 -2.64
N LEU A 24 -5.73 14.12 -3.11
CA LEU A 24 -5.68 14.93 -4.33
C LEU A 24 -4.93 16.26 -4.16
N ARG A 25 -4.70 16.74 -2.93
CA ARG A 25 -4.03 18.03 -2.70
C ARG A 25 -2.57 18.04 -3.13
N GLY A 26 -1.87 16.90 -3.00
CA GLY A 26 -0.50 16.76 -3.49
C GLY A 26 -0.42 17.04 -4.99
N ILE A 27 -1.28 16.38 -5.76
CA ILE A 27 -1.42 16.56 -7.21
C ILE A 27 -1.80 18.02 -7.57
N GLU A 28 -2.67 18.66 -6.79
CA GLU A 28 -3.05 20.06 -7.06
C GLU A 28 -1.89 21.05 -6.89
N ARG A 29 -0.98 20.77 -5.95
CA ARG A 29 0.12 21.65 -5.53
C ARG A 29 1.44 21.36 -6.22
N ASP A 30 1.60 20.17 -6.79
CA ASP A 30 2.82 19.78 -7.49
C ASP A 30 3.03 20.68 -8.74
N PRO A 31 4.18 21.35 -8.85
CA PRO A 31 4.55 22.17 -10.02
C PRO A 31 4.52 21.38 -11.33
N ASN A 32 4.91 20.10 -11.30
CA ASN A 32 5.03 19.24 -12.48
C ASN A 32 3.70 18.67 -12.96
N THR A 33 2.62 18.84 -12.18
CA THR A 33 1.30 18.32 -12.57
C THR A 33 0.73 19.11 -13.77
N PRO A 34 0.37 18.43 -14.89
CA PRO A 34 -0.25 19.08 -16.03
C PRO A 34 -1.57 19.78 -15.66
N ALA A 35 -1.87 20.92 -16.30
CA ALA A 35 -3.04 21.74 -15.98
C ALA A 35 -4.37 20.96 -16.07
N ALA A 36 -4.50 20.04 -17.02
CA ALA A 36 -5.67 19.18 -17.17
C ALA A 36 -5.89 18.28 -15.95
N VAL A 37 -4.82 17.65 -15.45
CA VAL A 37 -4.86 16.78 -14.26
C VAL A 37 -5.20 17.59 -13.01
N ARG A 38 -4.60 18.78 -12.86
CA ARG A 38 -4.93 19.72 -11.77
C ARG A 38 -6.41 20.12 -11.79
N ARG A 39 -6.98 20.37 -12.97
CA ARG A 39 -8.41 20.69 -13.12
C ARG A 39 -9.30 19.51 -12.73
N LEU A 40 -8.96 18.30 -13.17
CA LEU A 40 -9.71 17.09 -12.80
C LEU A 40 -9.67 16.83 -11.30
N ALA A 41 -8.51 17.00 -10.64
CA ALA A 41 -8.38 16.87 -9.19
C ALA A 41 -9.30 17.87 -8.44
N ARG A 42 -9.32 19.13 -8.88
CA ARG A 42 -10.21 20.17 -8.31
C ARG A 42 -11.69 19.81 -8.48
N ILE A 43 -12.09 19.30 -9.65
CA ILE A 43 -13.46 18.84 -9.90
C ILE A 43 -13.82 17.67 -8.99
N ALA A 44 -12.96 16.66 -8.89
CA ALA A 44 -13.17 15.50 -8.01
C ALA A 44 -13.25 15.88 -6.53
N ARG A 45 -12.57 16.98 -6.14
CA ARG A 45 -12.61 17.55 -4.79
C ARG A 45 -13.85 18.40 -4.50
N PHE A 46 -14.59 18.83 -5.51
CA PHE A 46 -15.77 19.68 -5.32
C PHE A 46 -16.79 18.99 -4.38
N GLY A 47 -17.25 19.72 -3.36
CA GLY A 47 -18.15 19.17 -2.33
C GLY A 47 -17.53 18.10 -1.42
N ALA A 48 -16.21 17.88 -1.43
CA ALA A 48 -15.52 17.04 -0.45
C ALA A 48 -15.17 17.83 0.81
N ARG A 49 -15.45 17.28 1.99
CA ARG A 49 -14.81 17.74 3.24
C ARG A 49 -13.40 17.15 3.26
N VAL A 50 -12.40 18.01 3.09
CA VAL A 50 -11.00 17.59 2.95
C VAL A 50 -10.26 17.81 4.28
N PRO A 51 -9.58 16.78 4.83
CA PRO A 51 -8.83 16.93 6.07
C PRO A 51 -7.67 17.94 5.91
N LYS A 52 -7.17 18.49 7.02
CA LYS A 52 -6.00 19.40 6.99
C LYS A 52 -4.75 18.66 6.49
N VAL A 53 -4.47 17.51 7.10
CA VAL A 53 -3.41 16.58 6.72
C VAL A 53 -4.00 15.46 5.85
N PRO A 54 -3.44 15.18 4.65
CA PRO A 54 -3.87 14.06 3.82
C PRO A 54 -3.67 12.70 4.52
N ARG A 55 -4.55 11.74 4.25
CA ARG A 55 -4.50 10.36 4.77
C ARG A 55 -4.43 9.39 3.59
N TYR A 56 -3.26 9.28 2.98
CA TYR A 56 -3.00 8.51 1.77
C TYR A 56 -3.23 7.00 1.97
N ALA A 57 -2.71 6.41 3.04
CA ALA A 57 -2.90 4.99 3.31
C ALA A 57 -4.39 4.63 3.48
N ASP A 58 -5.14 5.41 4.26
CA ASP A 58 -6.59 5.20 4.44
C ASP A 58 -7.34 5.29 3.09
N ALA A 59 -6.92 6.22 2.21
CA ALA A 59 -7.53 6.37 0.89
C ALA A 59 -7.27 5.14 0.01
N PHE A 60 -6.07 4.59 0.05
CA PHE A 60 -5.66 3.43 -0.73
C PHE A 60 -6.31 2.15 -0.19
N GLN A 61 -6.43 1.99 1.13
CA GLN A 61 -7.21 0.92 1.76
C GLN A 61 -8.68 0.98 1.34
N ALA A 62 -9.30 2.17 1.35
CA ALA A 62 -10.70 2.35 0.95
C ALA A 62 -10.96 2.09 -0.55
N ILE A 63 -9.94 2.25 -1.41
CA ILE A 63 -10.02 1.88 -2.83
C ILE A 63 -9.95 0.35 -3.00
N GLY A 64 -9.08 -0.31 -2.24
CA GLY A 64 -8.99 -1.77 -2.16
C GLY A 64 -7.61 -2.34 -2.51
N PRO A 65 -7.50 -3.68 -2.64
CA PRO A 65 -6.22 -4.40 -2.64
C PRO A 65 -5.20 -3.95 -3.71
N ALA A 66 -5.67 -3.61 -4.91
CA ALA A 66 -4.79 -3.12 -5.97
C ALA A 66 -4.16 -1.77 -5.62
N ALA A 67 -4.92 -0.87 -4.99
CA ALA A 67 -4.38 0.40 -4.52
C ALA A 67 -3.43 0.17 -3.34
N ILE A 68 -3.74 -0.72 -2.39
CA ILE A 68 -2.83 -1.06 -1.29
C ILE A 68 -1.44 -1.44 -1.83
N LYS A 69 -1.37 -2.35 -2.82
CA LYS A 69 -0.11 -2.74 -3.46
C LYS A 69 0.61 -1.57 -4.13
N LEU A 70 -0.12 -0.72 -4.86
CA LEU A 70 0.46 0.48 -5.44
C LEU A 70 1.02 1.42 -4.35
N GLY A 71 0.30 1.59 -3.25
CA GLY A 71 0.71 2.43 -2.13
C GLY A 71 1.96 1.89 -1.44
N GLN A 72 2.08 0.57 -1.26
CA GLN A 72 3.30 -0.07 -0.75
C GLN A 72 4.51 0.23 -1.65
N THR A 73 4.35 0.16 -2.98
CA THR A 73 5.42 0.53 -3.92
C THR A 73 5.74 2.02 -3.87
N LEU A 74 4.74 2.90 -3.75
CA LEU A 74 4.96 4.35 -3.67
C LEU A 74 5.59 4.77 -2.35
N ALA A 75 5.35 4.03 -1.25
CA ALA A 75 5.95 4.29 0.05
C ALA A 75 7.49 4.18 0.05
N THR A 76 8.07 3.45 -0.92
CA THR A 76 9.53 3.33 -1.07
C THR A 76 10.12 4.38 -2.02
N ARG A 77 9.29 5.29 -2.55
CA ARG A 77 9.66 6.31 -3.56
C ARG A 77 9.22 7.72 -3.12
N PRO A 78 9.80 8.27 -2.03
CA PRO A 78 9.52 9.64 -1.59
C PRO A 78 9.85 10.68 -2.67
N ASP A 79 10.76 10.37 -3.59
CA ASP A 79 11.07 11.18 -4.77
C ASP A 79 9.88 11.34 -5.74
N LEU A 80 8.92 10.42 -5.73
CA LEU A 80 7.74 10.46 -6.61
C LEU A 80 6.51 11.06 -5.94
N VAL A 81 6.29 10.80 -4.65
CA VAL A 81 5.05 11.18 -3.95
C VAL A 81 5.25 12.26 -2.88
N GLY A 82 6.49 12.61 -2.58
CA GLY A 82 6.87 13.49 -1.47
C GLY A 82 6.99 12.75 -0.14
N GLU A 83 7.81 13.29 0.75
CA GLU A 83 8.15 12.67 2.04
C GLU A 83 6.90 12.38 2.89
N ASP A 84 6.02 13.37 3.05
CA ASP A 84 4.80 13.24 3.85
C ASP A 84 3.88 12.12 3.34
N ALA A 85 3.78 11.96 2.02
CA ALA A 85 2.94 10.94 1.42
C ALA A 85 3.57 9.56 1.53
N ALA A 86 4.88 9.45 1.29
CA ALA A 86 5.62 8.19 1.43
C ALA A 86 5.53 7.68 2.87
N GLN A 87 5.76 8.56 3.85
CA GLN A 87 5.68 8.23 5.27
C GLN A 87 4.28 7.76 5.69
N ASP A 88 3.22 8.41 5.21
CA ASP A 88 1.85 7.96 5.49
C ASP A 88 1.54 6.62 4.81
N LEU A 89 2.01 6.41 3.57
CA LEU A 89 1.83 5.16 2.82
C LEU A 89 2.60 3.98 3.41
N LEU A 90 3.67 4.20 4.20
CA LEU A 90 4.35 3.11 4.94
C LEU A 90 3.39 2.36 5.86
N ARG A 91 2.30 2.98 6.32
CA ARG A 91 1.25 2.30 7.11
C ARG A 91 0.52 1.19 6.33
N LEU A 92 0.66 1.15 5.00
CA LEU A 92 0.14 0.08 4.16
C LEU A 92 1.07 -1.13 4.11
N GLN A 93 2.33 -0.98 4.53
CA GLN A 93 3.25 -2.11 4.61
C GLN A 93 2.83 -2.98 5.79
N ASP A 94 2.88 -4.30 5.55
CA ASP A 94 2.49 -5.28 6.55
C ASP A 94 3.56 -5.32 7.64
N GLN A 95 3.25 -4.75 8.80
CA GLN A 95 4.04 -4.92 10.02
C GLN A 95 3.34 -5.94 10.91
N LEU A 96 3.14 -7.15 10.38
CA LEU A 96 2.62 -8.24 11.19
C LEU A 96 3.68 -8.62 12.21
N SER A 97 3.25 -8.78 13.45
CA SER A 97 4.07 -9.42 14.46
C SER A 97 4.52 -10.78 13.93
N PRO A 98 5.81 -11.12 14.06
CA PRO A 98 6.29 -12.40 13.60
C PRO A 98 5.61 -13.54 14.36
N VAL A 99 5.32 -14.61 13.63
CA VAL A 99 4.91 -15.88 14.23
C VAL A 99 6.13 -16.45 14.97
N PRO A 100 5.96 -17.06 16.16
CA PRO A 100 7.05 -17.70 16.88
C PRO A 100 7.83 -18.68 16.01
N TYR A 101 9.16 -18.67 16.12
CA TYR A 101 10.04 -19.48 15.28
C TYR A 101 9.71 -20.97 15.36
N GLU A 102 9.29 -21.46 16.52
CA GLU A 102 8.94 -22.86 16.78
C GLU A 102 7.79 -23.34 15.86
N THR A 103 6.86 -22.43 15.52
CA THR A 103 5.77 -22.74 14.58
C THR A 103 6.30 -22.87 13.15
N ILE A 104 7.24 -22.01 12.77
CA ILE A 104 7.88 -22.03 11.45
C ILE A 104 8.78 -23.25 11.31
N GLU A 105 9.56 -23.58 12.34
CA GLU A 105 10.40 -24.76 12.42
C GLU A 105 9.59 -26.05 12.27
N ALA A 106 8.47 -26.18 13.01
CA ALA A 106 7.57 -27.32 12.88
C ALA A 106 6.98 -27.45 11.46
N ALA A 107 6.58 -26.33 10.85
CA ALA A 107 6.08 -26.32 9.48
C ALA A 107 7.15 -26.70 8.44
N MET A 108 8.39 -26.23 8.61
CA MET A 108 9.54 -26.60 7.77
C MET A 108 9.86 -28.10 7.91
N LEU A 109 9.94 -28.62 9.14
CA LEU A 109 10.17 -30.05 9.40
C LEU A 109 9.11 -30.93 8.74
N ALA A 110 7.83 -30.56 8.89
CA ALA A 110 6.73 -31.27 8.26
C ALA A 110 6.78 -31.22 6.73
N SER A 111 7.18 -30.08 6.16
CA SER A 111 7.25 -29.88 4.70
C SER A 111 8.43 -30.59 4.05
N PHE A 112 9.60 -30.59 4.70
CA PHE A 112 10.81 -31.20 4.17
C PHE A 112 10.95 -32.69 4.49
N GLY A 113 10.31 -33.17 5.57
CA GLY A 113 10.38 -34.57 6.00
C GLY A 113 11.78 -35.00 6.47
N LYS A 114 12.66 -34.03 6.78
CA LYS A 114 14.03 -34.24 7.25
C LYS A 114 14.38 -33.21 8.33
N PRO A 115 15.30 -33.54 9.26
CA PRO A 115 15.80 -32.58 10.23
C PRO A 115 16.47 -31.39 9.53
N LEU A 116 16.18 -30.17 9.97
CA LEU A 116 16.62 -28.94 9.28
C LEU A 116 18.14 -28.77 9.28
N GLU A 117 18.84 -29.32 10.27
CA GLU A 117 20.30 -29.28 10.41
C GLU A 117 20.98 -30.09 9.30
N THR A 118 20.24 -30.98 8.63
CA THR A 118 20.72 -31.74 7.46
C THR A 118 20.58 -30.96 6.14
N LEU A 119 19.77 -29.91 6.13
CA LEU A 119 19.42 -29.12 4.93
C LEU A 119 20.08 -27.75 4.94
N PHE A 120 20.18 -27.12 6.11
CA PHE A 120 20.69 -25.76 6.29
C PHE A 120 21.85 -25.76 7.28
N SER A 121 22.90 -25.00 6.97
CA SER A 121 24.02 -24.80 7.89
C SER A 121 23.65 -23.89 9.08
N ARG A 122 22.72 -22.96 8.87
CA ARG A 122 22.18 -22.04 9.88
C ARG A 122 20.85 -21.46 9.42
N ILE A 123 19.91 -21.27 10.34
CA ILE A 123 18.66 -20.53 10.15
C ILE A 123 18.62 -19.41 11.20
N GLU A 124 18.25 -18.19 10.78
CA GLU A 124 18.06 -17.07 11.72
C GLU A 124 16.68 -17.17 12.36
N GLN A 125 16.62 -17.29 13.68
CA GLN A 125 15.34 -17.45 14.38
C GLN A 125 14.54 -16.14 14.41
N VAL A 126 15.23 -15.01 14.36
CA VAL A 126 14.60 -13.68 14.28
C VAL A 126 14.30 -13.37 12.81
N PRO A 127 13.02 -13.21 12.41
CA PRO A 127 12.71 -12.93 11.02
C PRO A 127 13.22 -11.55 10.61
N VAL A 128 13.76 -11.47 9.39
CA VAL A 128 14.22 -10.22 8.78
C VAL A 128 13.07 -9.41 8.18
N GLY A 129 11.89 -10.01 8.00
CA GLY A 129 10.70 -9.30 7.53
C GLY A 129 9.45 -10.17 7.42
N ALA A 130 8.32 -9.53 7.15
CA ALA A 130 7.05 -10.17 6.85
C ALA A 130 6.69 -9.99 5.37
N ALA A 131 6.06 -11.00 4.79
CA ALA A 131 5.36 -10.93 3.52
C ALA A 131 3.86 -11.14 3.77
N SER A 132 3.01 -10.72 2.83
CA SER A 132 1.54 -10.68 3.00
C SER A 132 0.88 -11.92 3.62
N ILE A 133 1.48 -13.11 3.49
CA ILE A 133 1.02 -14.37 4.11
C ILE A 133 2.19 -15.24 4.63
N ALA A 134 3.36 -14.65 4.85
CA ALA A 134 4.58 -15.38 5.22
C ALA A 134 5.54 -14.51 6.02
N GLN A 135 6.62 -15.09 6.54
CA GLN A 135 7.73 -14.36 7.13
C GLN A 135 9.05 -14.86 6.54
N VAL A 136 10.04 -13.98 6.48
CA VAL A 136 11.35 -14.24 5.90
C VAL A 136 12.35 -14.38 7.04
N HIS A 137 13.02 -15.52 7.06
CA HIS A 137 14.11 -15.88 7.96
C HIS A 137 15.40 -16.04 7.17
#